data_AF-A0A2K6CXD1-F1
#
_entry.id   AF-A0A2K6CXD1-F1
#
_cell.length_a   1.000
_cell.length_b   1.000
_cell.length_c   1.000
_cell.angle_alpha   90.00
_cell.angle_beta   90.00
_cell.angle_gamma   90.00
#
_symmetry.space_group_name_H-M   'P 1'
#
loop_
_entity.id
_entity.type
_entity.pdbx_description
1 polymer ?
#
loop_
_entity_poly.entity_id
_entity_poly.type
_entity_poly.pdbx_seq_one_letter_code
_entity_poly.pdbx_strand_id
1 'polypeptide(L)' 'MMAGIDDCYTSAQGCTATLGNFAKATFDAISKTYSYLTPDLWKETVFTKSPYQEITDHLWTQAPAVATT' A
#
# COMPACT_ATOMS: atom_id res chain seq x y z
N MET A 1 -7.82 14.69 7.52
CA MET A 1 -7.76 13.37 8.20
C MET A 1 -6.80 12.48 7.42
N MET A 2 -6.01 11.61 8.06
CA MET A 2 -4.81 10.98 7.44
C MET A 2 -5.07 10.16 6.17
N ALA A 3 -6.24 9.53 6.04
CA ALA A 3 -6.62 8.70 4.89
C ALA A 3 -7.50 9.41 3.85
N GLY A 4 -7.91 10.67 4.08
CA GLY A 4 -8.73 11.43 3.13
C GLY A 4 -10.17 10.93 2.93
N ILE A 5 -10.77 10.25 3.91
CA ILE A 5 -12.16 9.78 3.87
C ILE A 5 -13.07 10.85 4.48
N ASP A 6 -14.07 11.33 3.74
CA ASP A 6 -15.02 12.36 4.19
C ASP A 6 -16.10 11.79 5.12
N ASP A 7 -16.72 10.68 4.72
CA ASP A 7 -17.83 10.05 5.45
C ASP A 7 -17.59 8.55 5.67
N CYS A 8 -17.67 8.08 6.91
CA CYS A 8 -17.53 6.66 7.27
C CYS A 8 -18.23 6.35 8.61
N TYR A 9 -19.02 5.28 8.65
CA TYR A 9 -19.50 4.71 9.90
C TYR A 9 -18.48 3.69 10.44
N THR A 10 -18.23 3.73 11.75
CA THR A 10 -17.26 2.84 12.39
C THR A 10 -17.89 2.06 13.54
N SER A 11 -17.46 0.82 13.71
CA SER A 11 -17.79 -0.03 14.85
C SER A 11 -16.54 -0.77 15.28
N ALA A 12 -16.22 -0.75 16.58
CA ALA A 12 -15.07 -1.42 17.13
C ALA A 12 -15.50 -2.41 18.22
N GLN A 13 -14.87 -3.59 18.21
CA GLN A 13 -15.05 -4.62 19.23
C GLN A 13 -13.66 -5.02 19.79
N GLY A 14 -13.58 -5.28 21.09
CA GLY A 14 -12.33 -5.64 21.78
C GLY A 14 -11.78 -4.51 22.66
N CYS A 15 -10.54 -4.64 23.12
CA CYS A 15 -9.90 -3.66 24.01
C CYS A 15 -9.35 -2.44 23.23
N THR A 16 -10.25 -1.52 22.87
CA THR A 16 -9.91 -0.28 22.15
C THR A 16 -9.00 0.68 22.93
N ALA A 17 -8.88 0.50 24.25
CA ALA A 17 -7.96 1.27 25.10
C ALA A 17 -6.47 1.03 24.75
N THR A 18 -6.16 -0.10 24.10
CA THR A 18 -4.80 -0.37 23.60
C THR A 18 -4.57 0.34 22.27
N LEU A 19 -4.03 1.57 22.34
CA LEU A 19 -3.87 2.46 21.19
C LEU A 19 -3.19 1.78 19.98
N GLY A 20 -2.10 1.05 20.20
CA GLY A 20 -1.36 0.39 19.12
C GLY A 20 -2.19 -0.65 18.36
N ASN A 21 -3.01 -1.42 19.08
CA ASN A 21 -3.87 -2.43 18.46
C ASN A 21 -5.03 -1.76 17.71
N PHE A 22 -5.63 -0.73 18.30
CA PHE A 22 -6.74 -0.02 17.67
C PHE A 22 -6.30 0.72 16.40
N ALA A 23 -5.14 1.38 16.43
CA ALA A 23 -4.55 2.02 15.26
C ALA A 23 -4.22 1.01 14.15
N LYS A 24 -3.62 -0.14 14.51
CA LYS A 24 -3.33 -1.22 13.56
C LYS A 24 -4.61 -1.79 12.94
N ALA A 25 -5.64 -2.07 13.74
CA ALA A 25 -6.90 -2.59 13.25
C ALA A 25 -7.57 -1.63 12.25
N THR A 26 -7.50 -0.32 12.50
CA THR A 26 -8.01 0.71 11.60
C THR A 26 -7.20 0.78 10.31
N PHE A 27 -5.87 0.74 10.39
CA PHE A 27 -4.99 0.71 9.23
C PHE A 27 -5.20 -0.54 8.35
N ASP A 28 -5.36 -1.70 8.98
CA ASP A 28 -5.65 -2.95 8.29
C ASP A 28 -7.03 -2.92 7.61
N ALA A 29 -8.04 -2.31 8.24
CA ALA A 29 -9.36 -2.13 7.65
C ALA A 29 -9.32 -1.24 6.38
N ILE A 30 -8.56 -0.15 6.42
CA ILE A 30 -8.35 0.73 5.25
C ILE A 30 -7.55 0.00 4.18
N SER A 31 -6.49 -0.74 4.54
CA SER A 31 -5.69 -1.50 3.57
C SER A 31 -6.52 -2.53 2.81
N LYS A 32 -7.52 -3.13 3.48
CA LYS A 32 -8.42 -4.11 2.87
C LYS A 32 -9.34 -3.52 1.79
N THR A 33 -9.56 -2.21 1.75
CA THR A 33 -10.42 -1.60 0.71
C THR A 33 -9.85 -1.81 -0.70
N TYR A 34 -8.52 -1.79 -0.85
CA TYR A 34 -7.86 -2.09 -2.13
C TYR A 34 -7.82 -3.60 -2.45
N SER A 35 -7.86 -4.46 -1.42
CA SER A 35 -7.91 -5.91 -1.61
C SER A 35 -9.29 -6.45 -1.95
N TYR A 36 -10.34 -5.65 -1.73
CA TYR A 36 -11.70 -6.06 -1.97
C TYR A 36 -12.02 -6.00 -3.46
N LEU A 37 -12.46 -7.13 -4.03
CA LEU A 37 -12.73 -7.25 -5.46
C LEU A 37 -14.18 -6.87 -5.76
N THR A 38 -14.41 -5.64 -6.22
CA THR A 38 -15.71 -5.21 -6.75
C THR A 38 -15.88 -5.63 -8.22
N PRO A 39 -17.12 -5.68 -8.75
CA PRO A 39 -17.36 -6.01 -10.16
C PRO A 39 -16.61 -5.12 -11.17
N ASP A 40 -16.29 -3.88 -10.78
CA ASP A 40 -15.52 -2.93 -11.59
C ASP A 40 -14.09 -3.42 -11.89
N LEU A 41 -13.54 -4.24 -10.99
CA LEU A 41 -12.17 -4.76 -11.04
C LEU A 41 -12.08 -6.16 -11.65
N TRP A 42 -13.18 -6.75 -12.16
CA TRP A 42 -13.17 -8.10 -12.76
C TRP A 42 -12.47 -8.20 -14.12
N LYS A 43 -12.24 -7.07 -14.78
CA LYS A 43 -11.53 -7.04 -16.06
C LYS A 43 -10.06 -7.42 -15.85
N GLU A 44 -9.49 -8.12 -16.83
CA GLU A 44 -8.08 -8.51 -16.79
C GLU A 44 -7.16 -7.29 -16.71
N THR A 45 -6.12 -7.39 -15.88
CA THR A 45 -5.14 -6.32 -15.70
C THR A 45 -4.06 -6.39 -16.78
N VAL A 46 -3.73 -5.25 -17.37
CA VAL A 46 -2.57 -5.14 -18.27
C VAL A 46 -1.32 -4.94 -17.42
N PHE A 47 -0.44 -5.93 -17.40
CA PHE A 47 0.84 -5.85 -16.69
C PHE A 47 1.81 -4.95 -17.45
N THR A 48 2.27 -3.88 -16.81
CA THR A 48 3.34 -3.01 -17.32
C THR A 48 4.70 -3.46 -16.76
N LYS A 49 5.79 -2.97 -17.36
CA LYS A 49 7.12 -3.18 -16.79
C LYS A 49 7.18 -2.54 -15.39
N SER A 50 7.97 -3.13 -14.50
CA SER A 50 8.18 -2.54 -13.19
C SER A 50 9.08 -1.30 -13.29
N PRO A 51 8.95 -0.31 -12.39
CA PRO A 51 9.82 0.88 -12.41
C PRO A 51 11.31 0.53 -12.35
N TYR A 52 11.67 -0.57 -11.67
CA TYR A 52 13.03 -1.07 -11.64
C TYR A 52 13.57 -1.49 -13.02
N GLN A 53 12.71 -2.07 -13.87
CA GLN A 53 13.06 -2.44 -15.25
C GLN A 53 13.08 -1.24 -16.18
N GLU A 54 12.22 -0.23 -15.96
CA GLU A 54 12.16 0.96 -16.81
C GLU A 54 13.30 1.94 -16.54
N ILE A 55 13.74 2.04 -15.27
CA ILE A 55 14.69 3.05 -14.80
C ILE A 55 16.06 2.41 -14.51
N THR A 56 16.31 1.18 -15.00
CA THR A 56 17.53 0.40 -14.70
C THR A 56 18.81 1.19 -14.99
N ASP A 57 18.90 1.82 -16.16
CA ASP A 57 20.08 2.58 -16.59
C ASP A 57 20.37 3.76 -15.66
N HIS A 58 19.33 4.48 -15.24
CA HIS A 58 19.45 5.62 -14.33
C HIS A 58 19.85 5.18 -12.92
N LEU A 59 19.25 4.09 -12.41
CA LEU A 59 19.60 3.54 -11.09
C LEU A 59 21.05 3.02 -11.07
N TRP A 60 21.54 2.45 -12.17
CA TRP A 60 22.92 1.98 -12.30
C TRP A 60 23.92 3.13 -12.14
N THR A 61 23.67 4.28 -12.77
CA THR A 61 24.51 5.47 -12.63
C THR A 61 24.50 6.11 -11.24
N GLN A 62 23.49 5.85 -10.41
CA GLN A 62 23.38 6.40 -9.06
C GLN A 62 23.92 5.48 -7.96
N ALA A 63 24.19 4.21 -8.29
CA ALA A 63 24.81 3.30 -7.34
C ALA A 63 26.23 3.81 -7.00
N PRO A 64 26.62 3.90 -5.71
CA PRO A 64 28.01 4.14 -5.36
C PRO A 64 28.84 3.04 -6.03
N ALA A 65 29.92 3.41 -6.72
CA ALA A 65 30.81 2.47 -7.37
C ALA A 65 31.25 1.43 -6.33
N VAL A 66 30.63 0.25 -6.35
CA VAL A 66 31.14 -0.90 -5.62
C VAL A 66 32.50 -1.15 -6.26
N ALA A 67 33.54 -0.80 -5.52
CA ALA A 67 34.92 -1.05 -5.89
C ALA A 67 35.04 -2.52 -6.26
N THR A 68 35.05 -2.79 -7.56
CA THR A 68 35.27 -4.12 -8.10
C THR A 68 36.74 -4.41 -7.87
N THR A 69 37.03 -5.21 -6.84
CA THR A 69 38.30 -5.93 -6.70
C THR A 69 38.06 -7.35 -7.18
#